data_AF-A0A1Q5MBB9-F1
#
_entry.id   AF-A0A1Q5MBB9-F1
#
_cell.length_a   1.000
_cell.length_b   1.000
_cell.length_c   1.000
_cell.angle_alpha   90.00
_cell.angle_beta   90.00
_cell.angle_gamma   90.00
#
_symmetry.space_group_name_H-M   'P 1'
#
loop_
_entity.id
_entity.type
_entity.pdbx_description
1 polymer ?
#
loop_
_entity_poly.entity_id
_entity_poly.type
_entity_poly.pdbx_seq_one_letter_code
_entity_poly.pdbx_strand_id
1 'polypeptide(L)'
;MSLRTIIRSMLLPLSAVLAAGTLTGCALRDLTRDCDGTDDRVKETAALGILDSRPTGATVARGFEEVDAGCWADSGDVSVYAERTYAFPGTRTEVTAHYRAAAVRDGWDPDPEAPPGGLCFVKDDMALRVVFLTAERLEEYGYGDRPDLIAGAGYSVGVDSFVGSGGEAGC
;
A
#
# COMPACT_ATOMS: atom_id res chain seq x y z
N MET A 1 -28.34 -2.48 -87.42
CA MET A 1 -28.95 -2.66 -86.08
C MET A 1 -27.85 -3.09 -85.12
N SER A 2 -27.57 -2.24 -84.15
CA SER A 2 -26.44 -2.35 -83.21
C SER A 2 -26.79 -3.32 -82.07
N LEU A 3 -25.92 -4.28 -81.77
CA LEU A 3 -25.97 -5.06 -80.53
C LEU A 3 -24.73 -4.76 -79.68
N ARG A 4 -25.02 -4.57 -78.39
CA ARG A 4 -24.20 -3.96 -77.35
C ARG A 4 -23.20 -4.96 -76.74
N THR A 5 -22.03 -4.43 -76.37
CA THR A 5 -21.30 -4.52 -75.09
C THR A 5 -21.57 -5.77 -74.22
N ILE A 6 -20.57 -6.46 -73.64
CA ILE A 6 -19.91 -6.07 -72.39
C ILE A 6 -18.62 -6.88 -72.18
N ILE A 7 -17.52 -6.15 -71.94
CA ILE A 7 -16.21 -6.63 -71.50
C ILE A 7 -16.34 -7.08 -70.03
N ARG A 8 -16.02 -8.35 -69.75
CA ARG A 8 -16.04 -8.91 -68.40
C ARG A 8 -14.67 -8.72 -67.76
N SER A 9 -14.48 -7.58 -67.09
CA SER A 9 -13.23 -7.23 -66.41
C SER A 9 -13.05 -8.01 -65.10
N MET A 10 -11.97 -8.78 -65.07
CA MET A 10 -11.10 -9.24 -63.97
C MET A 10 -11.60 -9.05 -62.52
N LEU A 11 -11.77 -10.18 -61.84
CA LEU A 11 -11.86 -10.29 -60.38
C LEU A 11 -10.47 -10.04 -59.75
N LEU A 12 -10.35 -9.01 -58.91
CA LEU A 12 -9.23 -8.85 -57.97
C LEU A 12 -9.59 -9.52 -56.63
N PRO A 13 -8.78 -10.46 -56.10
CA PRO A 13 -8.93 -10.86 -54.71
C PRO A 13 -8.28 -9.79 -53.82
N LEU A 14 -9.11 -8.96 -53.19
CA LEU A 14 -8.69 -8.06 -52.11
C LEU A 14 -8.37 -8.92 -50.87
N SER A 15 -7.13 -9.40 -50.79
CA SER A 15 -6.62 -10.05 -49.58
C SER A 15 -6.32 -8.98 -48.54
N ALA A 16 -7.33 -8.62 -47.74
CA ALA A 16 -7.13 -7.83 -46.53
C ALA A 16 -6.46 -8.72 -45.47
N VAL A 17 -5.13 -8.66 -45.37
CA VAL A 17 -4.40 -9.23 -44.24
C VAL A 17 -4.68 -8.33 -43.03
N LEU A 18 -5.62 -8.73 -42.18
CA LEU A 18 -5.77 -8.19 -40.84
C LEU A 18 -4.56 -8.67 -40.02
N ALA A 19 -3.51 -7.85 -39.97
CA ALA A 19 -2.50 -7.96 -38.95
C ALA A 19 -3.15 -7.56 -37.60
N ALA A 20 -3.81 -8.52 -36.95
CA ALA A 20 -4.22 -8.37 -35.56
C ALA A 20 -2.94 -8.34 -34.71
N GLY A 21 -2.49 -7.14 -34.37
CA GLY A 21 -1.32 -6.93 -33.51
C GLY A 21 -1.54 -7.60 -32.17
N THR A 22 -0.70 -8.58 -31.83
CA THR A 22 -0.69 -9.29 -30.54
C THR A 22 -0.08 -8.44 -29.41
N LEU A 23 -0.24 -7.12 -29.44
CA LEU A 23 0.41 -6.19 -28.51
C LEU A 23 -0.30 -6.03 -27.16
N THR A 24 -1.39 -6.76 -26.91
CA THR A 24 -2.23 -6.62 -25.71
C THR A 24 -1.91 -7.61 -24.58
N GLY A 25 -0.92 -8.50 -24.72
CA GLY A 25 -0.70 -9.60 -23.77
C GLY A 25 0.02 -9.22 -22.46
N CYS A 26 1.07 -8.41 -22.54
CA CYS A 26 1.92 -8.12 -21.37
C CYS A 26 1.40 -6.92 -20.57
N ALA A 27 0.98 -5.84 -21.24
CA ALA A 27 0.51 -4.63 -20.57
C ALA A 27 -0.84 -4.82 -19.84
N LEU A 28 -1.68 -5.77 -20.28
CA LEU A 28 -2.96 -6.03 -19.59
C LEU A 28 -2.76 -6.76 -18.26
N ARG A 29 -1.71 -7.60 -18.14
CA ARG A 29 -1.44 -8.36 -16.91
C ARG A 29 -1.01 -7.46 -15.75
N ASP A 30 -0.31 -6.38 -16.04
CA ASP A 30 0.13 -5.43 -15.01
C ASP A 30 -1.07 -4.64 -14.45
N LEU A 31 -2.10 -4.37 -15.25
CA LEU A 31 -3.33 -3.69 -14.83
C LEU A 31 -4.36 -4.60 -14.14
N THR A 32 -4.10 -5.91 -14.08
CA THR A 32 -5.02 -6.90 -13.46
C THR A 32 -4.43 -7.55 -12.22
N ARG A 33 -3.31 -7.06 -11.68
CA ARG A 33 -2.82 -7.59 -10.41
C ARG A 33 -3.82 -7.28 -9.32
N ASP A 34 -4.08 -8.28 -8.50
CA ASP A 34 -4.98 -8.23 -7.37
C ASP A 34 -4.28 -8.86 -6.14
N CYS A 35 -5.04 -9.06 -5.07
CA CYS A 35 -4.53 -9.61 -3.83
C CYS A 35 -4.42 -11.14 -3.82
N ASP A 36 -4.71 -11.83 -4.93
CA ASP A 36 -4.68 -13.29 -4.95
C ASP A 36 -3.26 -13.81 -4.68
N GLY A 37 -3.14 -14.73 -3.71
CA GLY A 37 -1.87 -15.32 -3.31
C GLY A 37 -1.03 -14.48 -2.35
N THR A 38 -1.56 -13.38 -1.80
CA THR A 38 -0.84 -12.53 -0.83
C THR A 38 -0.95 -13.01 0.62
N ASP A 39 -1.75 -14.04 0.92
CA ASP A 39 -2.06 -14.50 2.29
C ASP A 39 -0.82 -14.72 3.18
N ASP A 40 0.23 -15.33 2.63
CA ASP A 40 1.45 -15.59 3.41
C ASP A 40 2.26 -14.32 3.65
N ARG A 41 2.26 -13.38 2.69
CA ARG A 41 2.87 -12.06 2.90
C ARG A 41 2.08 -11.26 3.93
N VAL A 42 0.74 -11.32 3.94
CA VAL A 42 -0.09 -10.69 4.98
C VAL A 42 0.30 -11.19 6.37
N LYS A 43 0.46 -12.51 6.53
CA LYS A 43 0.90 -13.10 7.82
C LYS A 43 2.31 -12.69 8.19
N GLU A 44 3.23 -12.65 7.22
CA GLU A 44 4.61 -12.21 7.43
C GLU A 44 4.68 -10.74 7.88
N THR A 45 3.99 -9.85 7.17
CA THR A 45 3.93 -8.42 7.50
C THR A 45 3.28 -8.20 8.87
N ALA A 46 2.19 -8.91 9.19
CA ALA A 46 1.54 -8.84 10.49
C ALA A 46 2.39 -9.36 11.66
N ALA A 47 3.38 -10.23 11.37
CA ALA A 47 4.29 -10.78 12.36
C ALA A 47 5.54 -9.93 12.61
N LEU A 48 5.70 -8.79 11.91
CA LEU A 48 6.86 -7.91 12.08
C LEU A 48 6.93 -7.35 13.50
N GLY A 49 8.05 -7.61 14.18
CA GLY A 49 8.24 -7.20 15.58
C GLY A 49 8.20 -5.69 15.82
N ILE A 50 8.43 -4.88 14.78
CA ILE A 50 8.32 -3.42 14.87
C ILE A 50 6.88 -2.94 15.17
N LEU A 51 5.85 -3.72 14.79
CA LEU A 51 4.45 -3.43 15.11
C LEU A 51 4.14 -3.57 16.60
N ASP A 52 4.85 -4.47 17.29
CA ASP A 52 4.73 -4.68 18.74
C ASP A 52 5.69 -3.81 19.57
N SER A 53 6.67 -3.18 18.91
CA SER A 53 7.57 -2.22 19.53
C SER A 53 6.80 -0.99 19.99
N ARG A 54 6.88 -0.63 21.28
CA ARG A 54 6.17 0.53 21.83
C ARG A 54 6.90 1.15 23.02
N PRO A 55 6.73 2.47 23.29
CA PRO A 55 7.22 3.09 24.51
C PRO A 55 6.66 2.39 25.75
N THR A 56 7.44 2.41 26.85
CA THR A 56 6.97 1.86 28.13
C THR A 56 5.71 2.61 28.58
N GLY A 57 4.65 1.87 28.92
CA GLY A 57 3.36 2.43 29.32
C GLY A 57 2.38 2.63 28.17
N ALA A 58 2.78 2.43 26.91
CA ALA A 58 1.83 2.32 25.80
C ALA A 58 1.13 0.96 25.86
N THR A 59 -0.18 0.96 25.61
CA THR A 59 -1.04 -0.22 25.61
C THR A 59 -1.80 -0.31 24.30
N VAL A 60 -2.06 -1.53 23.84
CA VAL A 60 -2.95 -1.74 22.68
C VAL A 60 -4.28 -1.04 22.96
N ALA A 61 -4.73 -0.25 21.99
CA ALA A 61 -5.95 0.51 22.12
C ALA A 61 -7.16 -0.42 22.20
N ARG A 62 -8.16 -0.05 23.02
CA ARG A 62 -9.40 -0.82 23.15
C ARG A 62 -10.11 -0.89 21.79
N GLY A 63 -10.60 -2.04 21.37
CA GLY A 63 -11.21 -2.23 20.05
C GLY A 63 -10.21 -2.30 18.90
N PHE A 64 -8.91 -2.36 19.19
CA PHE A 64 -7.82 -2.59 18.22
C PHE A 64 -6.89 -3.70 18.73
N GLU A 65 -7.44 -4.70 19.42
CA GLU A 65 -6.67 -5.77 20.07
C GLU A 65 -5.97 -6.69 19.04
N GLU A 66 -6.55 -6.83 17.86
CA GLU A 66 -5.97 -7.58 16.74
C GLU A 66 -5.06 -6.68 15.89
N VAL A 67 -4.11 -7.29 15.17
CA VAL A 67 -3.39 -6.57 14.11
C VAL A 67 -4.36 -6.38 12.96
N ASP A 68 -4.59 -5.15 12.53
CA ASP A 68 -5.34 -4.89 11.29
C ASP A 68 -4.40 -5.15 10.12
N ALA A 69 -4.62 -6.22 9.38
CA ALA A 69 -3.75 -6.61 8.29
C ALA A 69 -4.58 -7.11 7.10
N GLY A 70 -4.10 -6.79 5.90
CA GLY A 70 -4.80 -7.14 4.68
C GLY A 70 -4.00 -6.78 3.45
N CYS A 71 -4.69 -6.77 2.32
CA CYS A 71 -4.13 -6.36 1.05
C CYS A 71 -5.10 -5.39 0.37
N TRP A 72 -4.54 -4.38 -0.27
CA TRP A 72 -5.27 -3.50 -1.17
C TRP A 72 -4.61 -3.54 -2.54
N ALA A 73 -5.45 -3.51 -3.57
CA ALA A 73 -5.04 -3.41 -4.95
C ALA A 73 -5.74 -2.21 -5.58
N ASP A 74 -4.98 -1.25 -6.07
CA ASP A 74 -5.49 -0.11 -6.83
C ASP A 74 -4.78 -0.02 -8.17
N SER A 75 -5.55 -0.07 -9.26
CA SER A 75 -5.06 0.19 -10.61
C SER A 75 -3.83 -0.63 -11.05
N GLY A 76 -3.62 -1.81 -10.45
CA GLY A 76 -2.51 -2.73 -10.73
C GLY A 76 -1.36 -2.69 -9.69
N ASP A 77 -1.36 -1.70 -8.79
CA ASP A 77 -0.47 -1.66 -7.65
C ASP A 77 -1.09 -2.45 -6.49
N VAL A 78 -0.33 -3.41 -5.97
CA VAL A 78 -0.75 -4.28 -4.88
C VAL A 78 0.15 -4.01 -3.67
N SER A 79 -0.46 -3.70 -2.53
CA SER A 79 0.25 -3.54 -1.27
C SER A 79 -0.43 -4.34 -0.17
N VAL A 80 0.38 -5.08 0.57
CA VAL A 80 -0.01 -5.76 1.80
C VAL A 80 0.26 -4.82 2.96
N TYR A 81 -0.70 -4.63 3.85
CA TYR A 81 -0.54 -3.78 5.02
C TYR A 81 -0.70 -4.56 6.32
N ALA A 82 -0.09 -4.05 7.38
CA ALA A 82 -0.38 -4.42 8.76
C ALA A 82 -0.24 -3.22 9.69
N GLU A 83 -1.17 -3.04 10.62
CA GLU A 83 -1.23 -1.91 11.55
C GLU A 83 -1.54 -2.36 12.98
N ARG A 84 -0.91 -1.67 13.94
CA ARG A 84 -1.25 -1.70 15.37
C ARG A 84 -1.60 -0.29 15.84
N THR A 85 -2.66 -0.17 16.63
CA THR A 85 -3.04 1.10 17.27
C THR A 85 -2.83 1.05 18.78
N TYR A 86 -2.19 2.09 19.32
CA TYR A 86 -1.81 2.21 20.71
C TYR A 86 -2.41 3.45 21.38
N ALA A 87 -2.89 3.27 22.60
CA ALA A 87 -3.15 4.35 23.53
C ALA A 87 -1.90 4.55 24.41
N PHE A 88 -1.46 5.80 24.56
CA PHE A 88 -0.28 6.12 25.36
C PHE A 88 -0.50 7.42 26.15
N PRO A 89 -0.42 7.39 27.49
CA PRO A 89 -0.63 8.58 28.32
C PRO A 89 0.54 9.58 28.28
N GLY A 90 1.68 9.22 27.66
CA GLY A 90 2.83 10.10 27.52
C GLY A 90 2.72 11.04 26.31
N THR A 91 3.87 11.45 25.79
CA THR A 91 4.01 12.52 24.80
C THR A 91 4.35 12.01 23.39
N ARG A 92 4.03 12.84 22.38
CA ARG A 92 4.44 12.58 21.00
C ARG A 92 5.96 12.50 20.86
N THR A 93 6.70 13.31 21.60
CA THR A 93 8.17 13.30 21.61
C THR A 93 8.74 11.96 22.06
N GLU A 94 8.15 11.32 23.07
CA GLU A 94 8.57 9.99 23.53
C GLU A 94 8.31 8.92 22.47
N VAL A 95 7.14 8.95 21.81
CA VAL A 95 6.82 8.04 20.69
C VAL A 95 7.79 8.25 19.52
N THR A 96 8.05 9.50 19.14
CA THR A 96 9.01 9.85 18.09
C THR A 96 10.41 9.34 18.40
N ALA A 97 10.90 9.58 19.62
CA ALA A 97 12.22 9.11 20.04
C ALA A 97 12.30 7.57 20.04
N HIS A 98 11.25 6.90 20.52
CA HIS A 98 11.15 5.45 20.54
C HIS A 98 11.24 4.86 19.13
N TYR A 99 10.40 5.30 18.19
CA TYR A 99 10.38 4.69 16.86
C TYR A 99 11.59 5.04 16.01
N ARG A 100 12.19 6.22 16.14
CA ARG A 100 13.47 6.50 15.50
C ARG A 100 14.55 5.52 15.95
N ALA A 101 14.62 5.22 17.25
CA ALA A 101 15.58 4.27 17.77
C ALA A 101 15.23 2.81 17.44
N ALA A 102 13.94 2.46 17.44
CA ALA A 102 13.46 1.11 17.15
C ALA A 102 13.62 0.75 15.67
N ALA A 103 13.23 1.65 14.76
CA ALA A 103 13.36 1.48 13.32
C ALA A 103 14.82 1.22 12.92
N VAL A 104 15.75 2.09 13.34
CA VAL A 104 17.18 1.92 13.05
C VAL A 104 17.74 0.61 13.62
N ARG A 105 17.33 0.23 14.84
CA ARG A 105 17.78 -1.03 15.44
C ARG A 105 17.28 -2.25 14.67
N ASP A 106 16.09 -2.15 14.08
CA ASP A 106 15.46 -3.21 13.29
C ASP A 106 15.85 -3.16 11.80
N GLY A 107 16.78 -2.26 11.43
CA GLY A 107 17.36 -2.16 10.10
C GLY A 107 16.52 -1.37 9.10
N TRP A 108 15.63 -0.49 9.57
CA TRP A 108 14.92 0.46 8.73
C TRP A 108 15.68 1.77 8.63
N ASP A 109 15.68 2.37 7.46
CA ASP A 109 16.29 3.67 7.20
C ASP A 109 15.24 4.77 7.16
N PRO A 110 15.50 5.98 7.69
CA PRO A 110 14.59 7.11 7.50
C PRO A 110 14.38 7.39 6.01
N ASP A 111 13.12 7.56 5.61
CA ASP A 111 12.81 7.92 4.23
C ASP A 111 13.35 9.34 3.94
N PRO A 112 14.19 9.53 2.90
CA PRO A 112 14.75 10.83 2.55
C PRO A 112 13.69 11.85 2.08
N GLU A 113 12.54 11.39 1.61
CA GLU A 113 11.43 12.24 1.14
C GLU A 113 10.46 12.60 2.28
N ALA A 114 10.58 11.95 3.44
CA ALA A 114 9.73 12.24 4.58
C ALA A 114 9.83 13.71 5.03
N PRO A 115 8.70 14.36 5.37
CA PRO A 115 8.71 15.73 5.84
C PRO A 115 9.52 15.87 7.14
N PRO A 116 10.06 17.07 7.45
CA PRO A 116 10.78 17.28 8.70
C PRO A 116 9.96 16.88 9.92
N GLY A 117 10.47 15.95 10.71
CA GLY A 117 9.76 15.42 11.88
C GLY A 117 8.82 14.25 11.59
N GLY A 118 8.69 13.84 10.32
CA GLY A 118 8.00 12.63 9.90
C GLY A 118 8.60 11.37 10.55
N LEU A 119 7.75 10.38 10.73
CA LEU A 119 8.11 9.04 11.19
C LEU A 119 7.78 8.05 10.08
N CYS A 120 8.49 8.21 8.96
CA CYS A 120 8.49 7.27 7.86
C CYS A 120 9.89 6.66 7.73
N PHE A 121 9.93 5.35 7.54
CA PHE A 121 11.14 4.58 7.35
C PHE A 121 10.91 3.54 6.27
N VAL A 122 11.97 3.15 5.57
CA VAL A 122 11.93 2.17 4.48
C VAL A 122 12.88 1.02 4.78
N LYS A 123 12.53 -0.17 4.31
CA LYS A 123 13.35 -1.37 4.39
C LYS A 123 12.92 -2.32 3.29
N ASP A 124 13.84 -2.67 2.39
CA ASP A 124 13.56 -3.51 1.23
C ASP A 124 12.32 -3.01 0.43
N ASP A 125 11.29 -3.84 0.29
CA ASP A 125 10.01 -3.53 -0.37
C ASP A 125 8.95 -3.01 0.60
N MET A 126 9.34 -2.48 1.76
CA MET A 126 8.42 -2.07 2.82
C MET A 126 8.60 -0.61 3.26
N ALA A 127 7.50 0.02 3.65
CA ALA A 127 7.46 1.33 4.28
C ALA A 127 6.77 1.24 5.64
N LEU A 128 7.45 1.73 6.69
CA LEU A 128 6.95 1.83 8.05
C LEU A 128 6.53 3.28 8.33
N ARG A 129 5.30 3.47 8.83
CA ARG A 129 4.78 4.77 9.25
C ARG A 129 4.30 4.74 10.69
N VAL A 130 4.55 5.84 11.42
CA VAL A 130 3.96 6.09 12.73
C VAL A 130 3.13 7.37 12.65
N VAL A 131 1.83 7.23 12.88
CA VAL A 131 0.87 8.32 12.70
C VAL A 131 0.19 8.64 14.02
N PHE A 132 0.32 9.89 14.47
CA PHE A 132 -0.39 10.34 15.67
C PHE A 132 -1.89 10.50 15.40
N LEU A 133 -2.70 9.96 16.29
CA LEU A 133 -4.15 10.04 16.22
C LEU A 133 -4.60 11.40 16.78
N THR A 134 -5.43 12.08 16.01
CA THR A 134 -6.15 13.30 16.36
C THR A 134 -7.64 13.05 16.20
N ALA A 135 -8.48 13.90 16.79
CA ALA A 135 -9.93 13.80 16.59
C ALA A 135 -10.31 13.81 15.09
N GLU A 136 -9.69 14.71 14.32
CA GLU A 136 -9.86 14.79 12.85
C GLU A 136 -9.50 13.49 12.14
N ARG A 137 -8.35 12.89 12.46
CA ARG A 137 -7.91 11.65 11.80
C ARG A 137 -8.75 10.44 12.23
N LEU A 138 -9.22 10.41 13.47
CA LEU A 138 -10.16 9.37 13.94
C LEU A 138 -11.50 9.44 13.20
N GLU A 139 -11.97 10.65 12.87
CA GLU A 139 -13.15 10.86 12.04
C GLU A 139 -12.90 10.42 10.59
N GLU A 140 -11.75 10.80 10.01
CA GLU A 140 -11.32 10.37 8.66
C GLU A 140 -11.30 8.84 8.52
N TYR A 141 -10.76 8.14 9.53
CA TYR A 141 -10.70 6.67 9.54
C TYR A 141 -12.03 6.01 9.92
N GLY A 142 -13.07 6.77 10.27
CA GLY A 142 -14.35 6.22 10.70
C GLY A 142 -14.30 5.50 12.05
N TYR A 143 -13.28 5.77 12.86
CA TYR A 143 -13.11 5.17 14.20
C TYR A 143 -13.98 5.84 15.28
N GLY A 144 -14.64 6.93 14.93
CA GLY A 144 -15.59 7.64 15.79
C GLY A 144 -14.91 8.35 16.97
N ASP A 145 -15.71 8.67 17.99
CA ASP A 145 -15.21 9.35 19.19
C ASP A 145 -14.39 8.40 20.06
N ARG A 146 -13.09 8.68 20.18
CA ARG A 146 -12.10 7.88 20.89
C ARG A 146 -11.29 8.75 21.86
N PRO A 147 -11.90 9.22 22.97
CA PRO A 147 -11.23 10.10 23.93
C PRO A 147 -9.97 9.45 24.53
N ASP A 148 -9.93 8.12 24.61
CA ASP A 148 -8.78 7.35 25.07
C ASP A 148 -7.54 7.51 24.19
N LEU A 149 -7.71 7.78 22.89
CA LEU A 149 -6.61 7.93 21.94
C LEU A 149 -6.11 9.37 21.80
N ILE A 150 -6.89 10.35 22.26
CA ILE A 150 -6.56 11.78 22.18
C ILE A 150 -6.19 12.40 23.52
N ALA A 151 -6.45 11.73 24.64
CA ALA A 151 -6.10 12.21 25.99
C ALA A 151 -4.57 12.30 26.23
N GLY A 152 -3.79 11.52 25.47
CA GLY A 152 -2.33 11.55 25.45
C GLY A 152 -1.81 11.53 24.01
N ALA A 153 -0.73 10.79 23.78
CA ALA A 153 -0.20 10.57 22.43
C ALA A 153 -0.65 9.22 21.90
N GLY A 154 -1.93 9.05 21.55
CA GLY A 154 -2.35 7.89 20.77
C GLY A 154 -1.77 7.91 19.36
N TYR A 155 -1.43 6.73 18.83
CA TYR A 155 -0.81 6.59 17.52
C TYR A 155 -1.13 5.23 16.89
N SER A 156 -1.04 5.16 15.56
CA SER A 156 -0.93 3.92 14.82
C SER A 156 0.50 3.72 14.33
N VAL A 157 0.93 2.46 14.26
CA VAL A 157 2.15 2.02 13.59
C VAL A 157 1.74 1.06 12.48
N GLY A 158 2.05 1.43 11.24
CA GLY A 158 1.65 0.69 10.06
C GLY A 158 2.85 0.33 9.20
N VAL A 159 2.83 -0.85 8.60
CA VAL A 159 3.77 -1.27 7.56
C VAL A 159 2.99 -1.55 6.29
N ASP A 160 3.41 -0.94 5.18
CA ASP A 160 3.05 -1.38 3.83
C ASP A 160 4.19 -2.22 3.27
N SER A 161 3.84 -3.27 2.53
CA SER A 161 4.76 -4.14 1.79
C SER A 161 4.28 -4.24 0.35
N PHE A 162 5.06 -3.67 -0.56
CA PHE A 162 4.69 -3.49 -1.96
C PHE A 162 5.01 -4.75 -2.77
N VAL A 163 4.02 -5.24 -3.53
CA VAL A 163 4.15 -6.48 -4.32
C VAL A 163 4.41 -6.14 -5.79
N GLY A 164 5.62 -6.45 -6.26
CA GLY A 164 5.95 -6.35 -7.69
C GLY A 164 5.99 -4.91 -8.24
N SER A 165 6.09 -3.91 -7.37
CA SER A 165 6.44 -2.55 -7.78
C SER A 165 7.92 -2.52 -8.17
N GLY A 166 8.23 -1.97 -9.34
CA GLY A 166 9.61 -1.66 -9.72
C GLY A 166 10.11 -0.33 -9.11
N GLY A 167 9.31 0.27 -8.23
CA GLY A 167 9.62 1.52 -7.52
C GLY A 167 10.18 1.25 -6.13
N GLU A 168 11.01 2.17 -5.63
CA GLU A 168 11.45 2.15 -4.24
C GLU A 168 10.25 2.28 -3.29
N ALA A 169 10.28 1.55 -2.17
CA ALA A 169 9.34 1.76 -1.10
C ALA A 169 9.49 3.19 -0.56
N GLY A 170 8.38 3.85 -0.26
CA GLY A 170 8.38 5.22 0.25
C GLY A 170 7.07 5.60 0.91
N CYS A 171 7.13 6.68 1.68
CA CYS A 171 5.97 7.44 2.14
C CYS A 171 5.98 8.84 1.53
#